data_AF-A0A1P8WE09-F1
#
_entry.id   AF-A0A1P8WE09-F1
#
_cell.length_a   1.000
_cell.length_b   1.000
_cell.length_c   1.000
_cell.angle_alpha   90.00
_cell.angle_beta   90.00
_cell.angle_gamma   90.00
#
_symmetry.space_group_name_H-M   'P 1'
#
loop_
_entity.id
_entity.type
_entity.pdbx_description
1 polymer ?
#
loop_
_entity_poly.entity_id
_entity_poly.type
_entity_poly.pdbx_seq_one_letter_code
_entity_poly.pdbx_strand_id
1 'polypeptide(L)'
;MSQFHPRDLAMSECSDRIMNELQQYSTFHTLLLDDLRELLEERLDAENSRWVHAIVDQLCTNLQREFALEDQAGYLEEVLERFPNWLQRVERLRRNRLGLIGDLKQLQGKLNNPPDQMPIANSLRDKFRSWADRLADHKRQENILLLDAVNLDVGEGE
;
A
#
# COMPACT_ATOMS: atom_id res chain seq x y z
N MET A 1 38.10 1.09 20.45
CA MET A 1 37.49 -0.12 19.86
C MET A 1 36.04 -0.17 20.34
N SER A 2 35.11 0.33 19.54
CA SER A 2 33.68 0.42 19.92
C SER A 2 33.08 -0.97 20.04
N GLN A 3 32.56 -1.31 21.21
CA GLN A 3 31.76 -2.50 21.43
C GLN A 3 30.32 -2.21 20.96
N PHE A 4 29.97 -2.71 19.77
CA PHE A 4 28.58 -2.77 19.34
C PHE A 4 27.80 -3.74 20.25
N HIS A 5 26.69 -3.28 20.83
CA HIS A 5 25.87 -4.10 21.71
C HIS A 5 25.02 -5.09 20.88
N PRO A 6 24.77 -6.32 21.35
CA PRO A 6 23.96 -7.31 20.65
C PRO A 6 22.49 -6.88 20.42
N ARG A 7 22.01 -5.87 21.16
CA ARG A 7 20.71 -5.23 20.90
C ARG A 7 20.70 -4.36 19.64
N ASP A 8 21.81 -3.69 19.31
CA ASP A 8 21.91 -2.86 18.10
C ASP A 8 21.93 -3.72 16.83
N LEU A 9 22.54 -4.90 16.89
CA LEU A 9 22.54 -5.88 15.79
C LEU A 9 21.14 -6.46 15.54
N ALA A 10 20.42 -6.87 16.59
CA ALA A 10 19.07 -7.41 16.45
C ALA A 10 18.05 -6.36 15.95
N MET A 11 18.23 -5.08 16.33
CA MET A 11 17.39 -3.98 15.83
C MET A 11 17.72 -3.63 14.37
N SER A 12 19.01 -3.66 13.98
CA SER A 12 19.44 -3.49 12.59
C SER A 12 18.89 -4.61 11.69
N GLU A 13 19.04 -5.88 12.09
CA GLU A 13 18.55 -7.03 11.33
C GLU A 13 17.01 -7.05 11.22
N CYS A 14 16.30 -6.59 12.26
CA CYS A 14 14.86 -6.45 12.23
C CYS A 14 14.42 -5.33 11.24
N SER A 15 15.11 -4.19 11.28
CA SER A 15 14.85 -3.05 10.40
C SER A 15 15.14 -3.38 8.92
N ASP A 16 16.26 -4.04 8.64
CA ASP A 16 16.65 -4.48 7.30
C ASP A 16 15.64 -5.51 6.73
N ARG A 17 15.15 -6.42 7.59
CA ARG A 17 14.13 -7.39 7.20
C ARG A 17 12.79 -6.73 6.88
N ILE A 18 12.34 -5.78 7.71
CA ILE A 18 11.10 -5.03 7.48
C ILE A 18 11.19 -4.23 6.18
N MET A 19 12.32 -3.54 5.93
CA MET A 19 12.54 -2.81 4.68
C MET A 19 12.53 -3.74 3.46
N ASN A 20 13.13 -4.93 3.56
CA ASN A 20 13.10 -5.91 2.47
C ASN A 20 11.67 -6.42 2.21
N GLU A 21 10.90 -6.72 3.27
CA GLU A 21 9.50 -7.14 3.14
C GLU A 21 8.63 -6.04 2.50
N LEU A 22 8.80 -4.77 2.90
CA LEU A 22 8.09 -3.63 2.28
C LEU A 22 8.45 -3.43 0.79
N GLN A 23 9.73 -3.59 0.43
CA GLN A 23 10.15 -3.53 -0.97
C GLN A 23 9.55 -4.66 -1.81
N GLN A 24 9.42 -5.87 -1.22
CA GLN A 24 8.73 -6.99 -1.86
C GLN A 24 7.24 -6.68 -2.09
N TYR A 25 6.55 -6.07 -1.12
CA TYR A 25 5.15 -5.66 -1.30
C TYR A 25 4.97 -4.66 -2.44
N SER A 26 5.82 -3.63 -2.52
CA SER A 26 5.77 -2.63 -3.59
C SER A 26 5.96 -3.25 -4.99
N THR A 27 6.94 -4.15 -5.12
CA THR A 27 7.19 -4.87 -6.38
C THR A 27 6.00 -5.75 -6.74
N PHE A 28 5.48 -6.48 -5.75
CA PHE A 28 4.36 -7.39 -5.94
C PHE A 28 3.06 -6.65 -6.30
N HIS A 29 2.79 -5.49 -5.69
CA HIS A 29 1.64 -4.64 -6.06
C HIS A 29 1.75 -4.16 -7.49
N THR A 30 2.94 -3.76 -7.94
CA THR A 30 3.15 -3.33 -9.33
C THR A 30 2.84 -4.46 -10.31
N LEU A 31 3.34 -5.67 -10.04
CA LEU A 31 3.07 -6.85 -10.87
C LEU A 31 1.58 -7.20 -10.91
N LEU A 32 0.94 -7.34 -9.75
CA LEU A 32 -0.48 -7.67 -9.69
C LEU A 32 -1.39 -6.61 -10.32
N LEU A 33 -1.02 -5.34 -10.23
CA LEU A 33 -1.77 -4.27 -10.89
C LEU A 33 -1.63 -4.33 -12.41
N ASP A 34 -0.47 -4.73 -12.93
CA ASP A 34 -0.25 -4.92 -14.36
C ASP A 34 -1.04 -6.12 -14.89
N ASP A 35 -0.96 -7.27 -14.20
CA ASP A 35 -1.73 -8.49 -14.50
C ASP A 35 -3.24 -8.19 -14.46
N LEU A 36 -3.70 -7.46 -13.43
CA LEU A 36 -5.10 -7.08 -13.30
C LEU A 36 -5.53 -6.16 -14.44
N ARG A 37 -4.68 -5.23 -14.88
CA ARG A 37 -4.98 -4.34 -16.00
C ARG A 37 -5.14 -5.13 -17.29
N GLU A 38 -4.22 -6.05 -17.57
CA GLU A 38 -4.27 -6.92 -18.75
C GLU A 38 -5.55 -7.76 -18.77
N LEU A 39 -5.85 -8.48 -17.67
CA LEU A 39 -7.07 -9.28 -17.56
C LEU A 39 -8.36 -8.48 -17.64
N LEU A 40 -8.33 -7.24 -17.13
CA LEU A 40 -9.48 -6.34 -17.25
C LEU A 40 -9.65 -5.80 -18.65
N GLU A 41 -8.58 -5.65 -19.46
CA GLU A 41 -8.62 -5.22 -20.86
C GLU A 41 -9.21 -6.30 -21.78
N GLU A 42 -8.97 -7.57 -21.46
CA GLU A 42 -9.59 -8.72 -22.10
C GLU A 42 -11.10 -8.82 -21.87
N ARG A 43 -11.76 -9.70 -22.61
CA ARG A 43 -13.18 -10.01 -22.40
C ARG A 43 -13.31 -10.77 -21.08
N LEU A 44 -14.08 -10.22 -20.14
CA LEU A 44 -14.44 -10.89 -18.90
C LEU A 44 -15.39 -12.05 -19.16
N ASP A 45 -14.84 -13.24 -19.31
CA ASP A 45 -15.56 -14.51 -19.28
C ASP A 45 -15.37 -15.22 -17.93
N ALA A 46 -15.89 -16.44 -17.81
CA ALA A 46 -15.86 -17.20 -16.56
C ALA A 46 -14.44 -17.56 -16.11
N GLU A 47 -13.48 -17.67 -17.04
CA GLU A 47 -12.09 -17.96 -16.73
C GLU A 47 -11.38 -16.70 -16.25
N ASN A 48 -11.47 -15.62 -17.02
CA ASN A 48 -10.88 -14.32 -16.67
C ASN A 48 -11.47 -13.74 -15.38
N SER A 49 -12.76 -13.96 -15.12
CA SER A 49 -13.40 -13.54 -13.87
C SER A 49 -12.82 -14.26 -12.63
N ARG A 50 -12.38 -15.51 -12.75
CA ARG A 50 -11.76 -16.23 -11.62
C ARG A 50 -10.37 -15.68 -11.32
N TRP A 51 -9.60 -15.37 -12.37
CA TRP A 51 -8.28 -14.75 -12.24
C TRP A 51 -8.36 -13.35 -11.63
N VAL A 52 -9.28 -12.51 -12.12
CA VAL A 52 -9.54 -11.20 -11.52
C VAL A 52 -9.92 -11.33 -10.05
N HIS A 53 -10.77 -12.28 -9.69
CA HIS A 53 -11.11 -12.52 -8.28
C HIS A 53 -9.88 -12.91 -7.44
N ALA A 54 -9.05 -13.84 -7.94
CA ALA A 54 -7.84 -14.29 -7.24
C ALA A 54 -6.83 -13.15 -7.03
N ILE A 55 -6.60 -12.32 -8.05
CA ILE A 55 -5.68 -11.18 -7.95
C ILE A 55 -6.19 -10.14 -6.94
N VAL A 56 -7.50 -9.87 -6.93
CA VAL A 56 -8.11 -8.91 -6.00
C VAL A 56 -8.03 -9.38 -4.55
N ASP A 57 -8.27 -10.67 -4.31
CA ASP A 57 -8.11 -11.28 -2.98
C ASP A 57 -6.66 -11.20 -2.50
N GLN A 58 -5.72 -11.48 -3.40
CA GLN A 58 -4.30 -11.40 -3.12
C GLN A 58 -3.85 -9.95 -2.85
N LEU A 59 -4.32 -8.97 -3.61
CA LEU A 59 -4.09 -7.54 -3.36
C LEU A 59 -4.62 -7.12 -2.00
N CYS A 60 -5.80 -7.59 -1.61
CA CYS A 60 -6.39 -7.26 -0.31
C CYS A 60 -5.54 -7.79 0.84
N THR A 61 -5.14 -9.07 0.74
CA THR A 61 -4.29 -9.71 1.75
C THR A 61 -2.95 -8.99 1.88
N ASN A 62 -2.32 -8.65 0.75
CA ASN A 62 -0.99 -8.07 0.74
C ASN A 62 -0.97 -6.61 1.21
N LEU A 63 -1.93 -5.78 0.78
CA LEU A 63 -2.03 -4.41 1.28
C LEU A 63 -2.33 -4.34 2.78
N GLN A 64 -3.17 -5.24 3.29
CA GLN A 64 -3.42 -5.29 4.73
C GLN A 64 -2.16 -5.67 5.52
N ARG A 65 -1.34 -6.59 5.00
CA ARG A 65 -0.07 -6.97 5.63
C ARG A 65 0.97 -5.85 5.52
N GLU A 66 1.09 -5.23 4.35
CA GLU A 66 1.98 -4.08 4.14
C GLU A 66 1.66 -2.97 5.15
N PHE A 67 0.41 -2.53 5.24
CA PHE A 67 0.02 -1.47 6.17
C PHE A 67 0.23 -1.87 7.64
N ALA A 68 -0.01 -3.13 8.01
CA ALA A 68 0.28 -3.60 9.36
C ALA A 68 1.78 -3.59 9.68
N LEU A 69 2.64 -3.93 8.71
CA LEU A 69 4.09 -3.85 8.85
C LEU A 69 4.58 -2.41 8.91
N GLU A 70 4.01 -1.51 8.11
CA GLU A 70 4.28 -0.07 8.17
C GLU A 70 3.93 0.52 9.53
N ASP A 71 2.77 0.15 10.09
CA ASP A 71 2.36 0.57 11.43
C ASP A 71 3.27 -0.04 12.52
N GLN A 72 3.74 -1.29 12.34
CA GLN A 72 4.70 -1.92 13.25
C GLN A 72 6.08 -1.27 13.19
N ALA A 73 6.50 -0.80 12.02
CA ALA A 73 7.77 -0.10 11.82
C ALA A 73 7.78 1.27 12.52
N GLY A 74 6.61 1.86 12.78
CA GLY A 74 6.48 3.07 13.60
C GLY A 74 7.02 4.35 12.94
N TYR A 75 7.37 4.32 11.65
CA TYR A 75 8.04 5.45 11.01
C TYR A 75 7.19 6.72 10.97
N LEU A 76 5.85 6.60 10.90
CA LEU A 76 4.96 7.77 10.91
C LEU A 76 4.90 8.40 12.31
N GLU A 77 5.00 7.58 13.35
CA GLU A 77 5.13 8.02 14.74
C GLU A 77 6.45 8.76 14.94
N GLU A 78 7.57 8.22 14.44
CA GLU A 78 8.88 8.89 14.47
C GLU A 78 8.85 10.26 13.77
N VAL A 79 8.18 10.35 12.60
CA VAL A 79 7.98 11.63 11.90
C VAL A 79 7.18 12.62 12.76
N LEU A 80 6.18 12.18 13.52
CA LEU A 80 5.39 13.06 14.39
C LEU A 80 6.12 13.47 15.66
N GLU A 81 6.97 12.61 16.20
CA GLU A 81 7.83 12.96 17.33
C GLU A 81 8.79 14.09 16.95
N ARG A 82 9.31 14.07 15.73
CA ARG A 82 10.21 15.11 15.22
C ARG A 82 9.49 16.35 14.69
N PHE A 83 8.39 16.16 13.97
CA PHE A 83 7.61 17.23 13.32
C PHE A 83 6.15 17.19 13.79
N PRO A 84 5.85 17.61 15.04
CA PRO A 84 4.50 17.49 15.60
C PRO A 84 3.45 18.33 14.86
N ASN A 85 3.88 19.40 14.18
CA ASN A 85 3.05 20.22 13.30
C ASN A 85 2.57 19.47 12.04
N TRP A 86 3.08 18.27 11.75
CA TRP A 86 2.68 17.45 10.60
C TRP A 86 1.55 16.47 10.88
N LEU A 87 0.96 16.51 12.09
CA LEU A 87 -0.16 15.65 12.50
C LEU A 87 -1.25 15.51 11.43
N GLN A 88 -1.66 16.63 10.81
CA GLN A 88 -2.70 16.59 9.78
C GLN A 88 -2.28 15.82 8.51
N ARG A 89 -1.00 15.89 8.12
CA ARG A 89 -0.47 15.15 6.96
C ARG A 89 -0.47 13.64 7.24
N VAL A 90 0.01 13.25 8.42
CA VAL A 90 0.06 11.84 8.86
C VAL A 90 -1.34 11.25 9.01
N GLU A 91 -2.25 11.97 9.65
CA GLU A 91 -3.64 11.52 9.80
C GLU A 91 -4.36 11.38 8.45
N ARG A 92 -4.02 12.21 7.45
CA ARG A 92 -4.53 12.04 6.10
C ARG A 92 -4.04 10.74 5.47
N LEU A 93 -2.76 10.40 5.61
CA LEU A 93 -2.21 9.14 5.11
C LEU A 93 -2.89 7.93 5.77
N ARG A 94 -3.04 7.94 7.10
CA ARG A 94 -3.75 6.86 7.83
C ARG A 94 -5.19 6.67 7.34
N ARG A 95 -5.94 7.77 7.18
CA ARG A 95 -7.31 7.71 6.63
C ARG A 95 -7.34 7.18 5.19
N ASN A 96 -6.37 7.57 4.36
CA ASN A 96 -6.27 7.10 2.98
C ASN A 96 -6.05 5.58 2.93
N ARG A 97 -5.18 5.01 3.78
CA ARG A 97 -4.99 3.56 3.90
C ARG A 97 -6.29 2.82 4.21
N LEU A 98 -7.05 3.29 5.20
CA LEU A 98 -8.35 2.72 5.55
C LEU A 98 -9.35 2.78 4.39
N GLY A 99 -9.38 3.90 3.67
CA GLY A 99 -10.20 4.08 2.47
C GLY A 99 -9.82 3.09 1.36
N LEU A 100 -8.53 2.93 1.08
CA LEU A 100 -8.02 2.02 0.05
C LEU A 100 -8.40 0.56 0.32
N ILE A 101 -8.29 0.10 1.57
CA ILE A 101 -8.72 -1.24 1.97
C ILE A 101 -10.24 -1.38 1.86
N GLY A 102 -10.99 -0.38 2.34
CA GLY A 102 -12.46 -0.40 2.26
C GLY A 102 -12.97 -0.48 0.83
N ASP A 103 -12.36 0.26 -0.09
CA ASP A 103 -12.73 0.25 -1.50
C ASP A 103 -12.39 -1.09 -2.17
N LEU A 104 -11.22 -1.65 -1.89
CA LEU A 104 -10.81 -2.94 -2.45
C LEU A 104 -11.73 -4.08 -1.96
N LYS A 105 -12.10 -4.09 -0.68
CA LYS A 105 -13.08 -5.05 -0.12
C LYS A 105 -14.46 -4.91 -0.76
N GLN A 106 -14.90 -3.69 -1.06
CA GLN A 106 -16.15 -3.49 -1.79
C GLN A 106 -16.09 -4.02 -3.23
N LEU A 107 -14.94 -3.90 -3.91
CA LEU A 107 -14.74 -4.46 -5.24
C LEU A 107 -14.75 -6.00 -5.18
N GLN A 108 -14.06 -6.58 -4.20
CA GLN A 108 -14.09 -8.01 -3.93
C GLN A 108 -15.52 -8.52 -3.65
N GLY A 109 -16.31 -7.79 -2.86
CA GLY A 109 -17.70 -8.15 -2.58
C GLY A 109 -18.59 -8.17 -3.83
N LYS A 110 -18.36 -7.23 -4.76
CA LYS A 110 -19.09 -7.15 -6.05
C LYS A 110 -18.68 -8.27 -7.01
N LEU A 111 -17.43 -8.72 -6.95
CA LEU A 111 -16.95 -9.88 -7.71
C LEU A 111 -17.54 -11.20 -7.19
N ASN A 112 -17.73 -11.32 -5.87
CA ASN A 112 -18.30 -12.52 -5.24
C ASN A 112 -19.82 -12.66 -5.45
N ASN A 113 -20.54 -11.54 -5.54
CA ASN A 113 -21.98 -11.51 -5.76
C ASN A 113 -22.29 -10.65 -7.00
N PRO A 114 -22.00 -11.15 -8.21
CA PRO A 114 -22.27 -10.40 -9.43
C PRO A 114 -23.79 -10.19 -9.58
N PRO A 115 -24.28 -8.95 -9.75
CA PRO A 115 -25.70 -8.73 -9.99
C PRO A 115 -26.12 -9.35 -11.35
N ASP A 116 -27.28 -10.00 -11.38
CA ASP A 116 -27.84 -10.78 -12.51
C ASP A 116 -27.92 -10.04 -13.87
N GLN A 117 -27.71 -8.72 -13.93
CA GLN A 117 -27.98 -7.90 -15.13
C GLN A 117 -26.95 -6.81 -15.41
N MET A 118 -25.69 -6.96 -15.02
CA MET A 118 -24.74 -5.86 -15.19
C MET A 118 -23.75 -6.13 -16.35
N PRO A 119 -23.48 -5.14 -17.23
CA PRO A 119 -22.24 -5.08 -17.99
C PRO A 119 -21.11 -4.76 -17.00
N ILE A 120 -20.80 -5.73 -16.12
CA ILE A 120 -19.90 -5.59 -14.96
C ILE A 120 -18.51 -5.14 -15.41
N ALA A 121 -18.08 -5.60 -16.58
CA ALA A 121 -16.72 -5.44 -17.07
C ALA A 121 -16.24 -3.98 -17.10
N ASN A 122 -16.98 -3.08 -17.73
CA ASN A 122 -16.53 -1.69 -17.91
C ASN A 122 -16.56 -0.91 -16.59
N SER A 123 -17.64 -1.03 -15.81
CA SER A 123 -17.75 -0.34 -14.52
C SER A 123 -16.75 -0.87 -13.49
N LEU A 124 -16.46 -2.17 -13.52
CA LEU A 124 -15.45 -2.78 -12.67
C LEU A 124 -14.04 -2.33 -13.06
N ARG A 125 -13.75 -2.29 -14.36
CA ARG A 125 -12.48 -1.77 -14.92
C ARG A 125 -12.23 -0.32 -14.47
N ASP A 126 -13.21 0.56 -14.62
CA ASP A 126 -13.09 1.97 -14.21
C ASP A 126 -12.85 2.11 -12.71
N LYS A 127 -13.53 1.28 -11.89
CA LYS A 127 -13.34 1.31 -10.43
C LYS A 127 -11.97 0.80 -10.01
N PHE A 128 -11.46 -0.27 -10.65
CA PHE A 128 -10.11 -0.76 -10.37
C PHE A 128 -9.04 0.25 -10.78
N ARG A 129 -9.19 0.86 -11.95
CA ARG A 129 -8.28 1.91 -12.40
C ARG A 129 -8.25 3.08 -11.43
N SER A 130 -9.42 3.60 -11.06
CA SER A 130 -9.52 4.70 -10.09
C SER A 130 -8.94 4.33 -8.72
N TRP A 131 -9.11 3.09 -8.29
CA TRP A 131 -8.53 2.59 -7.05
C TRP A 131 -6.99 2.48 -7.13
N ALA A 132 -6.46 1.96 -8.24
CA ALA A 132 -5.02 1.84 -8.47
C ALA A 132 -4.34 3.22 -8.53
N ASP A 133 -4.96 4.19 -9.20
CA ASP A 133 -4.48 5.58 -9.24
C ASP A 133 -4.40 6.19 -7.83
N ARG A 134 -5.40 5.91 -6.98
CA ARG A 134 -5.39 6.35 -5.58
C ARG A 134 -4.33 5.66 -4.73
N LEU A 135 -4.04 4.39 -4.96
CA LEU A 135 -2.97 3.68 -4.27
C LEU A 135 -1.60 4.27 -4.65
N ALA A 136 -1.38 4.52 -5.94
CA ALA A 136 -0.16 5.15 -6.43
C ALA A 136 0.02 6.57 -5.86
N ASP A 137 -1.05 7.36 -5.80
CA ASP A 137 -1.02 8.68 -5.18
C ASP A 137 -0.74 8.62 -3.67
N HIS A 138 -1.35 7.67 -2.95
CA HIS A 138 -1.06 7.43 -1.53
C HIS A 138 0.44 7.17 -1.30
N LYS A 139 1.03 6.23 -2.04
CA LYS A 139 2.46 5.88 -1.93
C LYS A 139 3.37 7.05 -2.29
N ARG A 140 2.98 7.87 -3.27
CA ARG A 140 3.71 9.11 -3.58
C ARG A 140 3.66 10.11 -2.42
N GLN A 141 2.48 10.34 -1.84
CA GLN A 141 2.33 11.28 -0.72
C GLN A 141 3.13 10.85 0.52
N GLU A 142 3.17 9.54 0.77
CA GLU A 142 3.96 8.92 1.83
C GLU A 142 5.46 9.12 1.61
N ASN A 143 5.96 8.83 0.40
CA ASN A 143 7.36 9.08 0.05
C ASN A 143 7.75 10.55 0.16
N ILE A 144 6.88 11.48 -0.27
CA ILE A 144 7.14 12.92 -0.13
C ILE A 144 7.25 13.31 1.35
N LEU A 145 6.37 12.78 2.22
CA LEU A 145 6.45 13.04 3.66
C LEU A 145 7.78 12.58 4.25
N LEU A 146 8.23 11.38 3.89
CA LEU A 146 9.48 10.81 4.36
C LEU A 146 10.70 11.61 3.86
N LEU A 147 10.71 11.98 2.59
CA LEU A 147 11.79 12.80 2.01
C LEU A 147 11.83 14.20 2.64
N ASP A 148 10.68 14.83 2.87
CA ASP A 148 10.61 16.12 3.56
C ASP A 148 11.19 15.99 4.98
N ALA A 149 10.85 14.92 5.70
CA ALA A 149 11.36 14.67 7.06
C ALA A 149 12.89 14.58 7.05
N VAL A 150 13.46 13.76 6.15
CA VAL A 150 14.91 13.59 5.99
C VAL A 150 15.61 14.89 5.59
N ASN A 151 15.03 15.68 4.67
CA ASN A 151 15.66 16.91 4.21
C ASN A 151 15.70 17.99 5.30
N LEU A 152 14.65 18.09 6.10
CA LEU A 152 14.61 19.02 7.24
C LEU A 152 15.49 18.55 8.39
N ASP A 153 15.64 17.23 8.56
CA ASP A 153 16.59 16.60 9.47
C ASP A 153 18.02 17.12 9.32
N VAL A 154 18.45 17.20 8.06
CA VAL A 154 19.83 17.56 7.67
C VAL A 154 20.04 19.08 7.75
N GLY A 155 18.98 19.88 7.69
CA GLY A 155 19.04 21.34 7.71
C GLY A 155 19.14 22.00 9.09
N GLU A 156 18.92 21.26 10.18
CA GLU A 156 19.03 21.80 11.56
C GLU A 156 20.46 21.73 12.15
N GLY A 157 21.45 21.42 11.32
CA GLY A 157 22.84 21.18 11.73
C GLY A 157 23.83 22.36 11.59
N GLU A 158 23.37 23.60 11.33
CA GLU A 158 24.25 24.79 11.21
C GLU A 158 24.15 25.77 12.39
#